data_AF-A0A1Y1LBF5-F1
#
_entry.id   AF-A0A1Y1LBF5-F1
#
_cell.length_a   1.000
_cell.length_b   1.000
_cell.length_c   1.000
_cell.angle_alpha   90.00
_cell.angle_beta   90.00
_cell.angle_gamma   90.00
#
_symmetry.space_group_name_H-M   'P 1'
#
loop_
_entity.id
_entity.type
_entity.pdbx_description
1 polymer ?
#
loop_
_entity_poly.entity_id
_entity_poly.type
_entity_poly.pdbx_seq_one_letter_code
_entity_poly.pdbx_strand_id
1 'polypeptide(L)'
;PQYGLYSGILDAIVYVIFGTCKDINIGPTAIMSLMVQPHVKKMGPDMAVLITFLSGAIIFVFGLLRLGFLTEFFSFPVITGFMTAAAIQIGLSQIPNLLGIPGGGNEFLEAWITISENIAQISWWDSLLGITTITLLILLKRVGRYGGRHNRPELSTTKNILRKVLWLCSIARNAVVA
;
A
#
# COMPACT_ATOMS: atom_id res chain seq x y z
N PRO A 1 -4.03 1.36 -12.82
CA PRO A 1 -2.56 1.65 -12.79
C PRO A 1 -2.21 3.12 -13.08
N GLN A 2 -2.68 3.70 -14.19
CA GLN A 2 -2.33 5.07 -14.60
C GLN A 2 -2.73 6.13 -13.56
N TYR A 3 -3.96 6.09 -13.06
CA TYR A 3 -4.47 7.04 -12.05
C TYR A 3 -3.70 7.02 -10.71
N GLY A 4 -3.18 5.86 -10.30
CA GLY A 4 -2.37 5.76 -9.08
C GLY A 4 -1.02 6.46 -9.22
N LEU A 5 -0.38 6.32 -10.38
CA LEU A 5 0.88 7.01 -10.68
C LEU A 5 0.68 8.53 -10.76
N TYR A 6 -0.41 8.97 -11.40
CA TYR A 6 -0.76 10.39 -11.48
C TYR A 6 -1.04 10.99 -10.10
N SER A 7 -1.81 10.30 -9.25
CA SER A 7 -2.06 10.74 -7.86
C SER A 7 -0.76 10.86 -7.08
N GLY A 8 0.08 9.81 -7.03
CA GLY A 8 1.29 9.82 -6.21
C GLY A 8 2.28 10.94 -6.53
N ILE A 9 2.43 11.29 -7.82
CA ILE A 9 3.32 12.38 -8.25
C ILE A 9 2.70 13.75 -7.90
N LEU A 10 1.42 13.94 -8.22
CA LEU A 10 0.74 15.20 -7.99
C LEU A 10 0.60 15.51 -6.49
N ASP A 11 0.28 14.50 -5.68
CA ASP A 11 0.17 14.62 -4.22
C ASP A 11 1.48 15.12 -3.60
N ALA A 12 2.62 14.59 -4.06
CA ALA A 12 3.94 15.02 -3.61
C ALA A 12 4.24 16.47 -3.99
N ILE A 13 3.93 16.89 -5.23
CA ILE A 13 4.15 18.27 -5.69
C ILE A 13 3.30 19.25 -4.87
N VAL A 14 2.03 18.93 -4.67
CA VAL A 14 1.11 19.78 -3.88
C VAL A 14 1.58 19.85 -2.43
N TYR A 15 2.04 18.74 -1.85
CA TYR A 15 2.55 18.74 -0.48
C TYR A 15 3.82 19.56 -0.30
N VAL A 16 4.72 19.61 -1.28
CA VAL A 16 5.93 20.45 -1.20
C VAL A 16 5.58 21.94 -1.09
N ILE A 17 4.47 22.38 -1.68
CA ILE A 17 4.05 23.80 -1.68
C ILE A 17 3.28 24.14 -0.40
N PHE A 18 2.37 23.27 0.05
CA PHE A 18 1.43 23.55 1.14
C PHE A 18 1.71 22.80 2.45
N GLY A 19 2.64 21.86 2.44
CA GLY A 19 2.95 20.99 3.57
C GLY A 19 3.70 21.70 4.70
N THR A 20 3.39 21.32 5.93
CA THR A 20 4.00 21.88 7.14
C THR A 20 5.02 20.95 7.80
N CYS A 21 5.01 19.65 7.48
CA CYS A 21 5.85 18.63 8.11
C CYS A 21 6.84 18.02 7.11
N LYS A 22 8.12 17.97 7.47
CA LYS A 22 9.17 17.45 6.58
C LYS A 22 9.13 15.94 6.37
N ASP A 23 8.61 15.20 7.35
CA ASP A 23 8.80 13.74 7.45
C ASP A 23 7.53 12.92 7.17
N ILE A 24 6.44 13.54 6.69
CA ILE A 24 5.22 12.82 6.33
C ILE A 24 5.27 12.40 4.86
N ASN A 25 4.98 11.13 4.60
CA ASN A 25 4.82 10.61 3.25
C ASN A 25 3.34 10.62 2.88
N ILE A 26 2.99 11.29 1.79
CA ILE A 26 1.62 11.41 1.29
C ILE A 26 1.54 10.73 -0.07
N GLY A 27 0.50 9.95 -0.25
CA GLY A 27 0.23 9.26 -1.49
C GLY A 27 -1.02 8.39 -1.37
N PRO A 28 -1.42 7.73 -2.47
CA PRO A 28 -2.57 6.86 -2.50
C PRO A 28 -2.37 5.70 -1.52
N THR A 29 -3.30 5.54 -0.58
CA THR A 29 -3.30 4.39 0.33
C THR A 29 -4.20 3.29 -0.21
N ALA A 30 -3.83 2.03 0.07
CA ALA A 30 -4.60 0.86 -0.35
C ALA A 30 -6.05 0.93 0.15
N ILE A 31 -6.25 1.45 1.36
CA ILE A 31 -7.57 1.60 1.99
C ILE A 31 -8.46 2.57 1.20
N MET A 32 -7.93 3.74 0.81
CA MET A 32 -8.67 4.71 -0.01
C MET A 32 -9.05 4.10 -1.37
N SER A 33 -8.15 3.32 -1.97
CA SER A 33 -8.42 2.63 -3.23
C SER A 33 -9.57 1.62 -3.10
N LEU A 34 -9.60 0.84 -2.02
CA LEU A 34 -10.66 -0.13 -1.75
C LEU A 34 -12.03 0.53 -1.52
N MET A 35 -12.07 1.71 -0.89
CA MET A 35 -13.33 2.44 -0.67
C MET A 35 -13.93 2.99 -1.98
N VAL A 36 -13.07 3.42 -2.91
CA VAL A 36 -13.49 4.01 -4.19
C VAL A 36 -13.78 2.93 -5.24
N GLN A 37 -13.10 1.79 -5.18
CA GLN A 37 -13.23 0.69 -6.15
C GLN A 37 -14.67 0.27 -6.51
N PRO A 38 -15.60 0.01 -5.56
CA PRO A 38 -16.94 -0.45 -5.91
C PRO A 38 -17.76 0.62 -6.65
N HIS A 39 -17.50 1.90 -6.39
CA HIS A 39 -18.16 3.01 -7.07
C HIS A 39 -17.65 3.14 -8.51
N VAL A 40 -16.35 3.01 -8.70
CA VAL A 40 -15.71 3.05 -10.02
C VAL A 40 -16.07 1.82 -10.86
N LYS A 41 -16.18 0.63 -10.26
CA LYS A 41 -16.60 -0.60 -10.96
C LYS A 41 -18.02 -0.47 -11.53
N LYS A 42 -18.90 0.28 -10.85
CA LYS A 42 -20.31 0.47 -11.26
C LYS A 42 -20.52 1.61 -12.25
N MET A 43 -19.82 2.72 -12.08
CA MET A 43 -20.13 3.99 -12.75
C MET A 43 -18.98 4.55 -13.60
N GLY A 44 -17.83 3.87 -13.64
CA GLY A 44 -16.68 4.26 -14.44
C GLY A 44 -15.67 5.18 -13.72
N PRO A 45 -14.58 5.56 -14.41
CA PRO A 45 -13.46 6.31 -13.84
C PRO A 45 -13.82 7.75 -13.46
N ASP A 46 -14.82 8.35 -14.11
CA ASP A 46 -15.26 9.73 -13.83
C ASP A 46 -15.77 9.89 -12.39
N MET A 47 -16.34 8.82 -11.82
CA MET A 47 -16.74 8.82 -10.41
C MET A 47 -15.56 8.92 -9.45
N ALA A 48 -14.39 8.37 -9.81
CA ALA A 48 -13.19 8.54 -8.99
C ALA A 48 -12.82 10.02 -8.92
N VAL A 49 -12.82 10.71 -10.06
CA VAL A 49 -12.51 12.14 -10.16
C VAL A 49 -13.51 12.96 -9.34
N LEU A 50 -14.81 12.66 -9.46
CA LEU A 50 -15.86 13.36 -8.73
C LEU A 50 -15.75 13.17 -7.22
N ILE A 51 -15.56 11.93 -6.75
CA ILE A 51 -15.40 11.62 -5.32
C ILE A 51 -14.14 12.31 -4.78
N THR A 52 -13.01 12.22 -5.47
CA THR A 52 -11.78 12.89 -5.05
C THR A 52 -11.95 14.41 -4.99
N PHE A 53 -12.61 15.02 -5.98
CA PHE A 53 -12.88 16.45 -5.97
C PHE A 53 -13.79 16.88 -4.82
N LEU A 54 -14.89 16.16 -4.58
CA LEU A 54 -15.82 16.44 -3.49
C LEU A 54 -15.17 16.24 -2.11
N SER A 55 -14.41 15.15 -1.94
CA SER A 55 -13.64 14.91 -0.71
C SER A 55 -12.64 16.04 -0.46
N GLY A 56 -11.92 16.48 -1.50
CA GLY A 56 -11.01 17.63 -1.40
C GLY A 56 -11.72 18.92 -1.02
N ALA A 57 -12.87 19.21 -1.63
CA ALA A 57 -13.68 20.38 -1.30
C ALA A 57 -14.17 20.35 0.16
N ILE A 58 -14.64 19.20 0.66
CA ILE A 58 -15.08 19.05 2.05
C ILE A 58 -13.90 19.24 3.02
N ILE A 59 -12.75 18.63 2.74
CA ILE A 59 -11.53 18.78 3.56
C ILE A 59 -11.08 20.24 3.56
N PHE A 60 -11.13 20.92 2.42
CA PHE A 60 -10.81 22.34 2.30
C PHE A 60 -11.74 23.21 3.15
N VAL A 61 -13.05 22.97 3.10
CA VAL A 61 -14.04 23.66 3.95
C VAL A 61 -13.78 23.40 5.43
N PHE A 62 -13.47 22.16 5.82
CA PHE A 62 -13.10 21.84 7.21
C PHE A 62 -11.83 22.56 7.66
N GLY A 63 -10.85 22.70 6.76
CA GLY A 63 -9.66 23.51 6.98
C GLY A 63 -9.97 24.99 7.20
N LEU A 64 -10.83 25.58 6.36
CA LEU A 64 -11.27 26.97 6.49
C LEU A 64 -12.02 27.23 7.81
N LEU A 65 -12.87 26.28 8.22
CA LEU A 65 -13.59 26.34 9.48
C LEU A 65 -12.72 25.96 10.69
N ARG A 66 -11.44 25.63 10.49
CA ARG A 66 -10.49 25.17 11.51
C ARG A 66 -11.01 23.98 12.33
N LEU A 67 -11.76 23.08 11.70
CA LEU A 67 -12.33 21.88 12.31
C LEU A 67 -11.31 20.75 12.54
N GLY A 68 -10.02 21.08 12.61
CA GLY A 68 -8.95 20.11 12.90
C GLY A 68 -9.15 19.38 14.23
N PHE A 69 -9.76 20.04 15.22
CA PHE A 69 -10.09 19.43 16.51
C PHE A 69 -11.02 18.21 16.38
N LEU A 70 -11.81 18.12 15.30
CA LEU A 70 -12.67 16.95 15.08
C LEU A 70 -11.87 15.65 14.92
N THR A 71 -10.65 15.75 14.40
CA THR A 71 -9.76 14.60 14.22
C THR A 71 -9.28 14.03 15.56
N GLU A 72 -9.27 14.84 16.63
CA GLU A 72 -8.88 14.42 17.98
C GLU A 72 -9.96 13.58 18.68
N PHE A 73 -11.21 13.61 18.20
CA PHE A 73 -12.28 12.75 18.75
C PHE A 73 -12.17 11.28 18.32
N PHE A 74 -11.37 10.97 17.30
CA PHE A 74 -11.10 9.59 16.93
C PHE A 74 -10.14 8.98 17.96
N SER A 75 -10.69 8.13 18.82
CA SER A 75 -9.89 7.44 19.81
C SER A 75 -8.86 6.51 19.15
N PHE A 76 -7.68 6.41 19.75
CA PHE A 76 -6.62 5.52 19.27
C PHE A 76 -7.07 4.06 19.06
N PRO A 77 -7.93 3.46 19.93
CA PRO A 77 -8.49 2.13 19.68
C PRO A 77 -9.34 2.03 18.41
N VAL A 78 -10.09 3.07 18.05
CA VAL A 78 -10.93 3.06 16.84
C VAL A 78 -10.07 3.09 15.58
N ILE A 79 -9.05 3.96 15.55
CA ILE A 79 -8.13 4.07 14.42
C ILE A 79 -7.36 2.76 14.24
N THR A 80 -6.82 2.20 15.32
CA THR A 80 -6.07 0.94 15.27
C THR A 80 -6.95 -0.26 14.91
N GLY A 81 -8.19 -0.31 15.41
CA GLY A 81 -9.19 -1.31 15.01
C GLY A 81 -9.51 -1.25 13.51
N PHE A 82 -9.78 -0.05 12.99
CA PHE A 82 -10.03 0.17 11.57
C PHE A 82 -8.83 -0.23 10.70
N MET A 83 -7.62 0.19 11.07
CA MET A 83 -6.39 -0.18 10.35
C MET A 83 -6.13 -1.69 10.36
N THR A 84 -6.42 -2.37 11.47
CA THR A 84 -6.27 -3.83 11.58
C THR A 84 -7.29 -4.56 10.69
N ALA A 85 -8.55 -4.13 10.72
CA ALA A 85 -9.59 -4.69 9.86
C ALA A 85 -9.25 -4.47 8.36
N ALA A 86 -8.77 -3.28 8.01
CA ALA A 86 -8.31 -2.99 6.67
C ALA A 86 -7.11 -3.84 6.23
N ALA A 87 -6.13 -4.06 7.12
CA ALA A 87 -4.99 -4.93 6.83
C ALA A 87 -5.42 -6.39 6.58
N ILE A 88 -6.38 -6.89 7.38
CA ILE A 88 -6.99 -8.21 7.21
C ILE A 88 -7.72 -8.28 5.86
N GLN A 89 -8.59 -7.31 5.56
CA GLN A 89 -9.31 -7.20 4.28
C GLN A 89 -8.34 -7.25 3.09
N ILE A 90 -7.31 -6.40 3.09
CA ILE A 90 -6.31 -6.33 2.01
C ILE A 90 -5.60 -7.68 1.89
N GLY A 91 -5.07 -8.22 2.99
CA GLY A 91 -4.32 -9.48 2.95
C GLY A 91 -5.14 -10.66 2.43
N LEU A 92 -6.38 -10.80 2.89
CA LEU A 92 -7.26 -11.90 2.50
C LEU A 92 -7.81 -11.75 1.08
N SER A 93 -8.10 -10.53 0.63
CA SER A 93 -8.53 -10.28 -0.75
C SER A 93 -7.49 -10.69 -1.80
N GLN A 94 -6.21 -10.78 -1.43
CA GLN A 94 -5.15 -11.17 -2.37
C GLN A 94 -4.91 -12.68 -2.46
N ILE A 95 -5.55 -13.51 -1.61
CA ILE A 95 -5.35 -14.97 -1.60
C ILE A 95 -5.77 -15.63 -2.93
N PRO A 96 -6.93 -15.31 -3.55
CA PRO A 96 -7.31 -15.89 -4.84
C PRO A 96 -6.29 -15.57 -5.94
N ASN A 97 -5.80 -14.32 -5.96
CA ASN A 97 -4.76 -13.87 -6.90
C ASN A 97 -3.43 -14.60 -6.65
N LEU A 98 -3.08 -14.87 -5.39
CA LEU A 98 -1.88 -15.62 -5.03
C LEU A 98 -1.95 -17.08 -5.49
N LEU A 99 -3.14 -17.69 -5.44
CA LEU A 99 -3.36 -19.09 -5.84
C LEU A 99 -3.62 -19.27 -7.35
N GLY A 100 -3.70 -18.16 -8.11
CA GLY A 100 -4.00 -18.18 -9.54
C GLY A 100 -5.42 -18.67 -9.86
N ILE A 101 -6.38 -18.46 -8.95
CA ILE A 101 -7.77 -18.90 -9.14
C ILE A 101 -8.49 -17.88 -10.06
N PRO A 102 -9.06 -18.31 -11.20
CA PRO A 102 -9.80 -17.43 -12.08
C PRO A 102 -11.08 -16.93 -11.40
N GLY A 103 -11.38 -15.63 -11.54
CA GLY A 103 -12.54 -14.99 -10.91
C GLY A 103 -12.19 -13.87 -9.94
N GLY A 104 -10.99 -13.90 -9.34
CA GLY A 104 -10.34 -12.78 -8.63
C GLY A 104 -11.25 -11.90 -7.77
N GLY A 105 -11.31 -12.16 -6.45
CA GLY A 105 -12.07 -11.33 -5.51
C GLY A 105 -11.27 -10.15 -4.99
N ASN A 106 -11.64 -8.92 -5.35
CA ASN A 106 -11.01 -7.72 -4.80
C ASN A 106 -11.59 -7.34 -3.42
N GLU A 107 -12.75 -7.90 -3.09
CA GLU A 107 -13.40 -7.76 -1.80
C GLU A 107 -13.29 -9.05 -1.00
N PHE A 108 -13.22 -8.93 0.33
CA PHE A 108 -13.06 -10.08 1.24
C PHE A 108 -14.13 -11.17 1.03
N LEU A 109 -15.41 -10.81 0.91
CA LEU A 109 -16.47 -11.78 0.70
C LEU A 109 -16.37 -12.46 -0.67
N GLU A 110 -16.14 -11.68 -1.73
CA GLU A 110 -15.96 -12.18 -3.10
C GLU A 110 -14.77 -13.14 -3.18
N ALA A 111 -13.67 -12.83 -2.47
CA ALA A 111 -12.49 -13.68 -2.41
C ALA A 111 -12.79 -15.06 -1.78
N TRP A 112 -13.53 -15.11 -0.67
CA TRP A 112 -13.88 -16.36 -0.01
C TRP A 112 -14.86 -17.22 -0.83
N ILE A 113 -15.86 -16.58 -1.46
CA ILE A 113 -16.79 -17.27 -2.35
C ILE A 113 -16.02 -17.87 -3.52
N THR A 114 -15.16 -17.08 -4.17
CA THR A 114 -14.35 -17.53 -5.31
C THR A 114 -13.45 -18.72 -4.95
N ILE A 115 -12.79 -18.68 -3.78
CA ILE A 115 -11.99 -19.79 -3.27
C ILE A 115 -12.84 -21.04 -3.07
N SER A 116 -14.02 -20.90 -2.47
CA SER A 116 -14.89 -22.05 -2.20
C SER A 116 -15.43 -22.73 -3.46
N GLU A 117 -15.75 -21.94 -4.48
CA GLU A 117 -16.32 -22.44 -5.74
C GLU A 117 -15.25 -22.99 -6.70
N ASN A 118 -14.05 -22.40 -6.71
CA ASN A 118 -13.03 -22.68 -7.73
C ASN A 118 -11.75 -23.31 -7.15
N ILE A 119 -11.82 -23.94 -5.97
CA ILE A 119 -10.65 -24.53 -5.30
C ILE A 119 -9.94 -25.60 -6.15
N ALA A 120 -10.65 -26.25 -7.08
CA ALA A 120 -10.09 -27.26 -7.96
C ALA A 120 -9.32 -26.66 -9.16
N GLN A 121 -9.46 -25.36 -9.44
CA GLN A 121 -8.82 -24.67 -10.57
C GLN A 121 -7.53 -23.94 -10.19
N ILE A 122 -6.88 -24.36 -9.10
CA ILE A 122 -5.62 -23.76 -8.65
C ILE A 122 -4.54 -23.95 -9.70
N SER A 123 -3.96 -22.82 -10.15
CA SER A 123 -2.78 -22.81 -11.00
C SER A 123 -1.54 -22.97 -10.13
N TRP A 124 -0.91 -24.14 -10.21
CA TRP A 124 0.31 -24.45 -9.47
C TRP A 124 1.48 -23.51 -9.82
N TRP A 125 1.55 -23.07 -11.07
CA TRP A 125 2.61 -22.18 -11.55
C TRP A 125 2.48 -20.77 -10.98
N ASP A 126 1.27 -20.23 -10.94
CA ASP A 126 1.01 -18.90 -10.38
C ASP A 126 1.21 -18.91 -8.86
N SER A 127 0.77 -19.97 -8.19
CA SER A 127 1.00 -20.20 -6.76
C SER A 127 2.49 -20.24 -6.43
N LEU A 128 3.28 -20.98 -7.21
CA LEU A 128 4.72 -21.08 -7.02
C LEU A 128 5.41 -19.73 -7.23
N LEU A 129 5.03 -18.98 -8.26
CA LEU A 129 5.57 -17.66 -8.54
C LEU A 129 5.25 -16.68 -7.41
N GLY A 130 4.00 -16.68 -6.93
CA GLY A 130 3.55 -15.85 -5.82
C GLY A 130 4.30 -16.15 -4.52
N ILE A 131 4.39 -17.41 -4.13
CA ILE A 131 5.12 -17.84 -2.91
C ILE A 131 6.61 -17.52 -3.01
N THR A 132 7.22 -17.74 -4.18
CA THR A 132 8.64 -17.42 -4.42
C THR A 132 8.88 -15.91 -4.28
N THR A 133 7.98 -15.09 -4.83
CA THR A 133 8.06 -13.62 -4.75
C THR A 133 7.91 -13.15 -3.31
N ILE A 134 6.92 -13.67 -2.55
CA ILE A 134 6.75 -13.35 -1.13
C ILE A 134 8.00 -13.74 -0.33
N THR A 135 8.52 -14.94 -0.56
CA THR A 135 9.72 -15.45 0.13
C THR A 135 10.93 -14.56 -0.16
N LEU A 136 11.14 -14.18 -1.41
CA LEU A 136 12.20 -13.28 -1.84
C LEU A 136 12.07 -11.89 -1.21
N LEU A 137 10.86 -11.32 -1.16
CA LEU A 137 10.60 -10.03 -0.51
C LEU A 137 10.85 -10.07 1.01
N ILE A 138 10.49 -11.17 1.68
CA ILE A 138 10.76 -11.37 3.11
C ILE A 138 12.27 -11.52 3.36
N LEU A 139 12.98 -12.26 2.50
CA LEU A 139 14.43 -12.39 2.56
C LEU A 139 15.12 -11.03 2.38
N LEU A 140 14.73 -10.25 1.37
CA LEU A 140 15.25 -8.90 1.16
C LEU A 140 14.97 -7.99 2.37
N LYS A 141 13.77 -8.08 2.96
CA LYS A 141 13.44 -7.34 4.20
C LYS A 141 14.33 -7.75 5.37
N ARG A 142 14.65 -9.04 5.51
CA ARG A 142 15.49 -9.54 6.60
C ARG A 142 16.95 -9.12 6.42
N VAL A 143 17.47 -9.23 5.20
CA VAL A 143 18.83 -8.83 4.83
C VAL A 143 19.02 -7.32 4.99
N GLY A 144 18.02 -6.52 4.65
CA GLY A 144 18.01 -5.08 4.84
C GLY A 144 18.22 -4.61 6.28
N ARG A 145 17.80 -5.40 7.28
CA ARG A 145 18.04 -5.06 8.70
C ARG A 145 19.52 -5.16 9.10
N TYR A 146 20.31 -5.96 8.38
CA TYR A 146 21.75 -6.09 8.59
C TYR A 146 22.57 -5.06 7.77
N GLY A 147 21.98 -4.55 6.68
CA GLY A 147 22.50 -3.45 5.88
C GLY A 147 22.58 -2.15 6.69
N GLY A 148 23.58 -1.33 6.40
CA GLY A 148 23.77 -0.04 7.08
C GLY A 148 24.32 0.99 6.10
N ARG A 149 23.74 2.20 6.13
CA ARG A 149 24.18 3.33 5.29
C ARG A 149 25.58 3.83 5.66
N HIS A 150 25.95 3.71 6.93
CA HIS A 150 27.18 4.28 7.47
C HIS A 150 28.33 3.25 7.48
N ASN A 151 29.53 3.71 7.12
CA ASN A 151 30.74 2.90 7.25
C ASN A 151 31.02 2.67 8.73
N ARG A 152 31.31 1.43 9.09
CA ARG A 152 31.79 1.12 10.43
C ARG A 152 33.31 0.95 10.40
N PRO A 153 34.07 1.72 11.20
CA PRO A 153 35.54 1.69 11.18
C PRO A 153 36.09 0.34 11.64
N GLU A 154 35.33 -0.45 12.41
CA GLU A 154 35.73 -1.81 12.83
C GLU A 154 35.68 -2.89 11.73
N LEU A 155 35.21 -2.58 10.52
CA LEU A 155 34.97 -3.56 9.45
C LEU A 155 35.85 -3.29 8.21
N SER A 156 36.38 -4.37 7.63
CA SER A 156 37.12 -4.34 6.36
C SER A 156 36.29 -3.68 5.24
N THR A 157 36.97 -2.98 4.32
CA THR A 157 36.39 -2.23 3.19
C THR A 157 35.38 -3.06 2.40
N THR A 158 35.67 -4.35 2.16
CA THR A 158 34.78 -5.28 1.45
C THR A 158 33.47 -5.54 2.21
N LYS A 159 33.52 -5.63 3.55
CA LYS A 159 32.32 -5.82 4.38
C LYS A 159 31.47 -4.55 4.44
N ASN A 160 32.09 -3.36 4.43
CA ASN A 160 31.38 -2.09 4.35
C ASN A 160 30.70 -1.90 2.98
N ILE A 161 31.36 -2.30 1.87
CA ILE A 161 30.74 -2.30 0.53
C ILE A 161 29.55 -3.26 0.49
N LEU A 162 29.71 -4.50 0.98
CA LEU A 162 28.62 -5.47 1.04
C LEU A 162 27.41 -4.93 1.82
N ARG A 163 27.62 -4.31 3.00
CA ARG A 163 26.51 -3.74 3.78
C ARG A 163 25.80 -2.58 3.09
N LYS A 164 26.51 -1.76 2.30
CA LYS A 164 25.91 -0.70 1.47
C LYS A 164 25.09 -1.28 0.33
N VAL A 165 25.59 -2.32 -0.34
CA VAL A 165 24.86 -3.04 -1.40
C VAL A 165 23.59 -3.68 -0.82
N LEU A 166 23.70 -4.36 0.34
CA LEU A 166 22.54 -4.94 1.02
C LEU A 166 21.52 -3.89 1.46
N TRP A 167 21.98 -2.72 1.90
CA TRP A 167 21.12 -1.59 2.21
C TRP A 167 20.41 -1.04 0.97
N LEU A 168 21.12 -0.86 -0.15
CA LEU A 168 20.55 -0.43 -1.43
C LEU A 168 19.51 -1.43 -1.96
N CYS A 169 19.81 -2.74 -1.95
CA CYS A 169 18.86 -3.79 -2.33
C CYS A 169 17.61 -3.78 -1.43
N SER A 170 17.75 -3.45 -0.15
CA SER A 170 16.60 -3.30 0.74
C SER A 170 15.75 -2.05 0.47
N ILE A 171 16.33 -0.98 -0.08
CA ILE A 171 15.56 0.21 -0.48
C ILE A 171 14.81 -0.05 -1.78
N ALA A 172 15.42 -0.79 -2.71
CA ALA A 172 14.77 -1.20 -3.95
C ALA A 172 13.44 -1.94 -3.68
N ARG A 173 13.33 -2.67 -2.56
CA ARG A 173 12.07 -3.24 -2.08
C ARG A 173 10.95 -2.21 -1.97
N ASN A 174 11.22 -1.00 -1.48
CA ASN A 174 10.19 0.03 -1.32
C ASN A 174 9.68 0.54 -2.69
N ALA A 175 10.52 0.51 -3.73
CA ALA A 175 10.12 0.86 -5.09
C ALA A 175 9.37 -0.28 -5.81
N VAL A 176 9.56 -1.54 -5.38
CA VAL A 176 8.82 -2.70 -5.91
C VAL A 176 7.44 -2.85 -5.26
N VAL A 177 7.30 -2.36 -4.02
CA VAL A 177 6.06 -2.45 -3.23
C VAL A 177 5.15 -1.21 -3.42
N ALA A 178 5.71 -0.09 -3.87
CA ALA A 178 4.98 1.14 -4.20
C ALA A 178 4.49 1.11 -5.65
#